data_AF-A0A949D6A7-F1
#
_entry.id   AF-A0A949D6A7-F1
#
_cell.length_a   1.000
_cell.length_b   1.000
_cell.length_c   1.000
_cell.angle_alpha   90.00
_cell.angle_beta   90.00
_cell.angle_gamma   90.00
#
_symmetry.space_group_name_H-M   'P 1'
#
loop_
_entity.id
_entity.type
_entity.pdbx_description
1 polymer ?
#
loop_
_entity_poly.entity_id
_entity_poly.type
_entity_poly.pdbx_seq_one_letter_code
_entity_poly.pdbx_strand_id
1 'polypeptide(L)'
;MRILLLALSLALSVSVPLNAVAETDGIEAESEDRDAQPIMPPRPSYPALAIRAQMPGWCDVRLDVNRQGYPTNIAPWCSHWVFCQSAYDAVASVRFQPKMLNGQPEPRSNVVYPLEYNIGATEAESEANRAKIEGKPGRACMVGPIS
;
A
#
# COMPACT_ATOMS: atom_id res chain seq x y z
N MET A 1 -4.54 -78.78 6.08
CA MET A 1 -3.49 -78.98 5.06
C MET A 1 -3.01 -77.60 4.62
N ARG A 2 -1.82 -77.18 5.10
CA ARG A 2 -0.87 -76.16 4.59
C ARG A 2 -1.47 -74.99 3.76
N ILE A 3 -1.64 -73.77 4.26
CA ILE A 3 -0.63 -72.71 4.51
C ILE A 3 0.70 -72.90 3.75
N LEU A 4 0.97 -72.01 2.78
CA LEU A 4 2.25 -71.35 2.43
C LEU A 4 1.98 -70.45 1.20
N LEU A 5 1.94 -69.12 1.31
CA LEU A 5 3.03 -68.12 1.43
C LEU A 5 3.70 -67.72 0.10
N LEU A 6 3.66 -66.39 -0.17
CA LEU A 6 4.68 -65.53 -0.80
C LEU A 6 4.95 -65.80 -2.31
N ALA A 7 5.26 -64.84 -3.18
CA ALA A 7 5.67 -63.44 -3.12
C ALA A 7 5.14 -62.80 -4.44
N LEU A 8 5.17 -61.51 -4.71
CA LEU A 8 6.40 -60.78 -5.01
C LEU A 8 6.01 -59.35 -5.35
N SER A 9 6.44 -58.42 -4.50
CA SER A 9 6.57 -57.01 -4.79
C SER A 9 7.47 -56.79 -6.01
N LEU A 10 6.95 -56.15 -7.07
CA LEU A 10 7.78 -55.43 -8.03
C LEU A 10 7.33 -53.98 -8.11
N ALA A 11 8.33 -53.12 -7.89
CA ALA A 11 8.26 -51.68 -7.85
C ALA A 11 8.04 -51.07 -9.24
N LEU A 12 7.33 -49.96 -9.29
CA LEU A 12 7.71 -48.86 -10.17
C LEU A 12 7.82 -47.58 -9.35
N SER A 13 9.00 -47.39 -8.77
CA SER A 13 9.52 -46.06 -8.47
C SER A 13 9.67 -45.33 -9.81
N VAL A 14 8.77 -44.40 -10.12
CA VAL A 14 8.98 -43.50 -11.25
C VAL A 14 10.08 -42.52 -10.85
N SER A 15 11.28 -42.79 -11.33
CA SER A 15 12.40 -41.86 -11.27
C SER A 15 12.07 -40.67 -12.18
N VAL A 16 11.54 -39.59 -11.60
CA VAL A 16 11.43 -38.32 -12.32
C VAL A 16 12.85 -37.83 -12.62
N PRO A 17 13.25 -37.65 -13.90
CA PRO A 17 14.56 -37.11 -14.20
C PRO A 17 14.64 -35.68 -13.69
N LEU A 18 15.74 -35.42 -12.99
CA LEU A 18 16.18 -34.13 -12.46
C LEU A 18 16.55 -33.18 -13.61
N ASN A 19 15.60 -32.84 -14.48
CA ASN A 19 15.78 -31.80 -15.48
C ASN A 19 15.12 -30.53 -14.95
N ALA A 20 15.83 -29.93 -14.00
CA ALA A 20 15.59 -28.60 -13.48
C ALA A 20 15.55 -27.60 -14.64
N VAL A 21 14.35 -27.17 -15.03
CA VAL A 21 14.21 -25.81 -15.50
C VAL A 21 14.39 -24.95 -14.26
N ALA A 22 15.57 -24.36 -14.15
CA ALA A 22 15.84 -23.28 -13.24
C ALA A 22 14.82 -22.18 -13.57
N GLU A 23 13.77 -22.10 -12.78
CA GLU A 23 13.01 -20.87 -12.62
C GLU A 23 14.01 -19.92 -11.94
N THR A 24 14.85 -19.28 -12.76
CA THR A 24 15.44 -18.02 -12.35
C THR A 24 14.26 -17.11 -12.21
N ASP A 25 13.69 -17.10 -10.99
CA ASP A 25 12.96 -15.95 -10.48
C ASP A 25 13.81 -14.76 -10.89
N GLY A 26 13.33 -14.08 -11.92
CA GLY A 26 13.78 -12.75 -12.22
C GLY A 26 13.49 -11.98 -10.95
N ILE A 27 14.49 -11.88 -10.09
CA ILE A 27 14.67 -10.66 -9.32
C ILE A 27 14.99 -9.63 -10.40
N GLU A 28 13.94 -9.20 -11.11
CA GLU A 28 13.79 -7.81 -11.44
C GLU A 28 13.96 -7.13 -10.09
N ALA A 29 15.20 -6.73 -9.81
CA ALA A 29 15.41 -5.50 -9.11
C ALA A 29 14.81 -4.42 -10.03
N GLU A 30 13.48 -4.40 -10.12
CA GLU A 30 12.75 -3.16 -10.05
C GLU A 30 13.48 -2.43 -8.96
N SER A 31 14.18 -1.36 -9.34
CA SER A 31 14.68 -0.45 -8.35
C SER A 31 13.43 0.05 -7.66
N GLU A 32 13.01 -0.65 -6.61
CA GLU A 32 12.21 -0.10 -5.55
C GLU A 32 13.11 1.01 -5.03
N ASP A 33 12.96 2.16 -5.67
CA ASP A 33 13.08 3.46 -5.07
C ASP A 33 12.07 3.47 -3.95
N ARG A 34 12.33 2.65 -2.91
CA ARG A 34 11.37 2.26 -1.89
C ARG A 34 10.79 3.57 -1.39
N ASP A 35 9.50 3.76 -1.63
CA ASP A 35 8.77 4.88 -1.06
C ASP A 35 9.13 4.95 0.41
N ALA A 36 9.27 6.17 0.94
CA ALA A 36 9.60 6.32 2.35
C ALA A 36 8.59 5.50 3.15
N GLN A 37 9.06 4.47 3.84
CA GLN A 37 8.16 3.51 4.46
C GLN A 37 7.67 4.09 5.78
N PRO A 38 6.36 4.24 5.98
CA PRO A 38 5.84 4.69 7.26
C PRO A 38 6.17 3.64 8.33
N ILE A 39 6.65 4.07 9.49
CA ILE A 39 6.83 3.18 10.64
C ILE A 39 5.46 2.65 11.09
N MET A 40 4.45 3.51 10.99
CA MET A 40 3.04 3.16 11.19
C MET A 40 2.20 3.82 10.10
N PRO A 41 1.26 3.09 9.48
CA PRO A 41 0.39 3.69 8.48
C PRO A 41 -0.40 4.89 9.03
N PRO A 42 -0.49 6.01 8.28
CA PRO A 42 -1.41 7.10 8.60
C PRO A 42 -2.83 6.57 8.76
N ARG A 43 -3.52 7.11 9.77
CA ARG A 43 -4.94 6.82 10.03
C ARG A 43 -5.77 8.06 9.74
N PRO A 44 -6.25 8.25 8.50
CA PRO A 44 -7.13 9.38 8.21
C PRO A 44 -8.44 9.25 8.96
N SER A 45 -8.92 10.40 9.45
CA SER A 45 -10.24 10.49 10.07
C SER A 45 -11.29 10.68 8.98
N TYR A 46 -12.40 9.94 9.03
CA TYR A 46 -13.42 10.10 8.00
C TYR A 46 -14.19 11.43 8.23
N PRO A 47 -14.19 12.38 7.28
CA PRO A 47 -14.85 13.67 7.50
C PRO A 47 -16.36 13.50 7.66
N ALA A 48 -16.95 14.15 8.69
CA ALA A 48 -18.38 14.00 9.00
C ALA A 48 -19.31 14.39 7.83
N LEU A 49 -18.92 15.36 7.00
CA LEU A 49 -19.67 15.73 5.80
C LEU A 49 -19.68 14.60 4.77
N ALA A 50 -18.55 13.91 4.58
CA ALA A 50 -18.45 12.78 3.67
C ALA A 50 -19.23 11.56 4.18
N ILE A 51 -19.24 11.31 5.51
CA ILE A 51 -20.08 10.27 6.12
C ILE A 51 -21.56 10.52 5.79
N ARG A 52 -22.06 11.74 6.07
CA ARG A 52 -23.47 12.10 5.81
C ARG A 52 -23.85 11.99 4.35
N ALA A 53 -22.92 12.30 3.45
CA ALA A 53 -23.12 12.21 2.01
C ALA A 53 -22.88 10.80 1.43
N GLN A 54 -22.51 9.81 2.26
CA GLN A 54 -22.06 8.49 1.84
C GLN A 54 -21.03 8.54 0.70
N MET A 55 -20.08 9.46 0.83
CA MET A 55 -19.13 9.82 -0.22
C MET A 55 -17.79 9.12 0.04
N PRO A 56 -17.44 8.05 -0.69
CA PRO A 56 -16.08 7.53 -0.68
C PRO A 56 -15.13 8.49 -1.40
N GLY A 57 -13.83 8.29 -1.22
CA GLY A 57 -12.83 9.11 -1.88
C GLY A 57 -11.43 8.54 -1.77
N TRP A 58 -10.52 9.19 -2.46
CA TRP A 58 -9.08 8.96 -2.37
C TRP A 58 -8.32 10.28 -2.33
N CYS A 59 -7.08 10.22 -1.84
CA CYS A 59 -6.09 11.27 -1.92
C CYS A 59 -4.71 10.69 -2.19
N ASP A 60 -3.98 11.29 -3.14
CA ASP A 60 -2.55 11.09 -3.30
C ASP A 60 -1.83 12.24 -2.60
N VAL A 61 -1.13 11.95 -1.51
CA VAL A 61 -0.45 12.98 -0.72
C VAL A 61 1.00 13.03 -1.12
N ARG A 62 1.42 14.13 -1.77
CA ARG A 62 2.84 14.38 -2.03
C ARG A 62 3.50 14.94 -0.78
N LEU A 63 4.71 14.49 -0.48
CA LEU A 63 5.50 14.96 0.64
C LEU A 63 7.00 14.71 0.42
N ASP A 64 7.79 15.37 1.24
CA ASP A 64 9.20 15.05 1.46
C ASP A 64 9.38 14.49 2.87
N VAL A 65 10.35 13.59 3.05
CA VAL A 65 10.74 13.03 4.35
C VAL A 65 12.13 13.53 4.69
N ASN A 66 12.28 14.21 5.82
CA ASN A 66 13.57 14.70 6.27
C ASN A 66 14.44 13.59 6.89
N ARG A 67 15.69 13.92 7.26
CA ARG A 67 16.64 12.97 7.86
C ARG A 67 16.16 12.36 9.18
N GLN A 68 15.24 13.03 9.87
CA GLN A 68 14.66 12.56 11.13
C GLN A 68 13.38 11.73 10.91
N GLY A 69 12.97 11.50 9.66
CA GLY A 69 11.77 10.74 9.33
C GLY A 69 10.47 11.55 9.44
N TYR A 70 10.54 12.88 9.52
CA TYR A 70 9.34 13.72 9.57
C TYR A 70 8.90 14.09 8.15
N PRO A 71 7.59 14.04 7.88
CA PRO A 71 7.00 14.53 6.65
C PRO A 71 7.06 16.06 6.61
N THR A 72 7.34 16.60 5.44
CA THR A 72 7.48 18.03 5.12
C THR A 72 6.93 18.28 3.72
N ASN A 73 6.68 19.55 3.35
CA ASN A 73 6.13 19.91 2.03
C ASN A 73 4.88 19.11 1.63
N ILE A 74 4.00 18.87 2.60
CA ILE A 74 2.83 18.01 2.44
C ILE A 74 1.79 18.71 1.55
N ALA A 75 1.47 18.10 0.42
CA ALA A 75 0.55 18.61 -0.58
C ALA A 75 -0.43 17.51 -1.00
N PRO A 76 -1.63 17.45 -0.39
CA PRO A 76 -2.66 16.49 -0.77
C PRO A 76 -3.28 16.82 -2.13
N TRP A 77 -3.51 15.77 -2.93
CA TRP A 77 -4.28 15.82 -4.17
C TRP A 77 -5.45 14.84 -4.03
N CYS A 78 -6.67 15.35 -3.90
CA CYS A 78 -7.82 14.55 -3.49
C CYS A 78 -8.93 14.53 -4.54
N SER A 79 -9.63 13.41 -4.61
CA SER A 79 -10.90 13.25 -5.36
C SER A 79 -11.96 14.30 -5.00
N HIS A 80 -11.97 14.78 -3.75
CA HIS A 80 -12.86 15.83 -3.28
C HIS A 80 -12.21 16.65 -2.16
N TRP A 81 -12.52 17.95 -2.08
CA TRP A 81 -11.90 18.88 -1.13
C TRP A 81 -12.17 18.54 0.34
N VAL A 82 -13.27 17.83 0.61
CA VAL A 82 -13.68 17.41 1.96
C VAL A 82 -12.63 16.52 2.64
N PHE A 83 -11.82 15.80 1.87
CA PHE A 83 -10.78 14.89 2.37
C PHE A 83 -9.44 15.57 2.61
N CYS A 84 -9.24 16.80 2.12
CA CYS A 84 -7.95 17.48 2.13
C CYS A 84 -7.34 17.60 3.52
N GLN A 85 -8.12 18.11 4.50
CA GLN A 85 -7.62 18.34 5.85
C GLN A 85 -7.28 17.02 6.55
N SER A 86 -8.19 16.04 6.47
CA SER A 86 -7.94 14.71 7.04
C SER A 86 -6.69 14.06 6.44
N ALA A 87 -6.51 14.14 5.12
CA ALA A 87 -5.36 13.57 4.45
C ALA A 87 -4.05 14.23 4.90
N TYR A 88 -4.05 15.56 5.01
CA TYR A 88 -2.92 16.32 5.55
C TYR A 88 -2.59 15.89 6.98
N ASP A 89 -3.57 15.91 7.89
CA ASP A 89 -3.36 15.61 9.31
C ASP A 89 -2.87 14.18 9.52
N ALA A 90 -3.45 13.23 8.77
CA ALA A 90 -3.06 11.83 8.81
C ALA A 90 -1.57 11.67 8.47
N VAL A 91 -1.13 12.23 7.35
CA VAL A 91 0.26 12.13 6.90
C VAL A 91 1.21 12.92 7.79
N ALA A 92 0.84 14.14 8.20
CA ALA A 92 1.67 15.00 9.04
C ALA A 92 1.99 14.38 10.41
N SER A 93 1.09 13.53 10.92
CA SER A 93 1.28 12.84 12.20
C SER A 93 2.23 11.63 12.14
N VAL A 94 2.55 11.14 10.94
CA VAL A 94 3.32 9.90 10.75
C VAL A 94 4.82 10.13 10.90
N ARG A 95 5.53 9.07 11.29
CA ARG A 95 6.98 8.96 11.16
C ARG A 95 7.31 7.98 10.05
N PHE A 96 8.22 8.39 9.18
CA PHE A 96 8.72 7.61 8.06
C PHE A 96 10.15 7.15 8.34
N GLN A 97 10.53 6.01 7.81
CA GLN A 97 11.94 5.64 7.75
C GLN A 97 12.63 6.52 6.70
N PRO A 98 13.64 7.30 7.09
CA PRO A 98 14.41 8.08 6.12
C PRO A 98 15.22 7.14 5.22
N LYS A 99 15.62 7.64 4.05
CA LYS A 99 16.55 6.93 3.18
C LYS A 99 17.91 6.83 3.88
N MET A 100 18.56 5.68 3.80
CA MET A 100 19.92 5.51 4.30
C MET A 100 20.91 5.54 3.13
N LEU A 101 21.94 6.38 3.22
CA LEU A 101 23.05 6.44 2.27
C LEU A 101 24.37 6.36 3.03
N ASN A 102 25.18 5.33 2.76
CA ASN A 102 26.44 5.08 3.48
C ASN A 102 26.28 5.02 5.01
N GLY A 103 25.17 4.46 5.50
CA GLY A 103 24.86 4.37 6.93
C GLY A 103 24.41 5.69 7.57
N GLN A 104 24.24 6.76 6.80
CA GLN A 104 23.73 8.04 7.27
C GLN A 104 22.30 8.27 6.75
N PRO A 105 21.40 8.85 7.57
CA PRO A 105 20.08 9.21 7.12
C PRO A 105 20.14 10.42 6.17
N GLU A 106 19.49 10.29 5.02
CA GLU A 106 19.35 11.32 4.00
C GLU A 106 17.88 11.63 3.73
N PRO A 107 17.56 12.89 3.35
CA PRO A 107 16.20 13.25 3.04
C PRO A 107 15.75 12.55 1.75
N ARG A 108 14.44 12.36 1.66
CA ARG A 108 13.77 11.79 0.49
C ARG A 108 12.72 12.76 0.01
N SER A 109 12.76 13.12 -1.26
CA SER A 109 11.79 14.05 -1.84
C SER A 109 10.82 13.36 -2.78
N ASN A 110 9.66 14.00 -2.99
CA ASN A 110 8.62 13.59 -3.93
C ASN A 110 8.06 12.18 -3.65
N VAL A 111 7.87 11.87 -2.36
CA VAL A 111 7.14 10.67 -1.92
C VAL A 111 5.66 10.91 -2.18
N VAL A 112 4.95 9.89 -2.66
CA VAL A 112 3.49 9.91 -2.81
C VAL A 112 2.91 8.87 -1.87
N TYR A 113 2.05 9.31 -0.95
CA TYR A 113 1.33 8.42 -0.04
C TYR A 113 -0.16 8.34 -0.42
N PRO A 114 -0.65 7.20 -0.94
CA PRO A 114 -2.06 7.04 -1.27
C PRO A 114 -2.90 6.80 -0.01
N LEU A 115 -4.04 7.49 0.06
CA LEU A 115 -5.07 7.32 1.10
C LEU A 115 -6.41 7.02 0.45
N GLU A 116 -7.11 6.03 1.00
CA GLU A 116 -8.47 5.68 0.59
C GLU A 116 -9.46 5.92 1.73
N TYR A 117 -10.64 6.41 1.36
CA TYR A 117 -11.79 6.65 2.23
C TYR A 117 -12.94 5.77 1.76
N ASN A 118 -13.08 4.61 2.39
CA ASN A 118 -14.13 3.63 2.09
C ASN A 118 -15.26 3.72 3.14
N ILE A 119 -16.52 3.58 2.70
CA ILE A 119 -17.70 3.65 3.57
C ILE A 119 -18.55 2.36 3.48
N GLY A 120 -18.80 1.72 4.61
CA GLY A 120 -19.53 0.46 4.64
C GLY A 120 -18.79 -0.58 5.46
N ALA A 121 -19.49 -1.64 5.84
CA ALA A 121 -18.95 -2.71 6.68
C ALA A 121 -18.68 -4.00 5.88
N THR A 122 -19.14 -4.05 4.63
CA THR A 122 -19.05 -5.26 3.79
C THR A 122 -18.14 -5.07 2.58
N GLU A 123 -17.65 -6.18 2.05
CA GLU A 123 -16.84 -6.21 0.83
C GLU A 123 -17.64 -5.68 -0.38
N ALA A 124 -18.90 -6.09 -0.50
CA ALA A 124 -19.79 -5.62 -1.58
C ALA A 124 -19.99 -4.09 -1.57
N GLU A 125 -20.11 -3.48 -0.39
CA GLU A 125 -20.17 -2.01 -0.27
C GLU A 125 -18.83 -1.37 -0.64
N SER A 126 -17.72 -2.01 -0.31
CA SER A 126 -16.37 -1.53 -0.65
C SER A 126 -16.13 -1.55 -2.17
N GLU A 127 -16.57 -2.61 -2.87
CA GLU A 127 -16.54 -2.67 -4.34
C GLU A 127 -17.39 -1.56 -4.96
N ALA A 128 -18.60 -1.35 -4.45
CA ALA A 128 -19.47 -0.27 -4.90
C ALA A 128 -18.84 1.11 -4.67
N ASN A 129 -18.08 1.30 -3.58
CA ASN A 129 -17.36 2.54 -3.34
C ASN A 129 -16.22 2.75 -4.32
N ARG A 130 -15.46 1.69 -4.63
CA ARG A 130 -14.39 1.74 -5.62
C ARG A 130 -14.92 2.19 -6.98
N ALA A 131 -16.06 1.65 -7.40
CA ALA A 131 -16.72 2.07 -8.64
C ALA A 131 -17.17 3.54 -8.60
N LYS A 132 -17.55 4.08 -7.43
CA LYS A 132 -17.91 5.50 -7.28
C LYS A 132 -16.70 6.43 -7.41
N ILE A 133 -15.49 5.98 -7.11
CA ILE A 133 -14.28 6.83 -7.17
C ILE A 133 -13.52 6.70 -8.48
N GLU A 134 -13.75 5.64 -9.24
CA GLU A 134 -13.11 5.39 -10.52
C GLU A 134 -13.36 6.52 -11.53
N GLY A 135 -12.30 6.99 -12.19
CA GLY A 135 -12.35 8.05 -13.20
C GLY A 135 -12.63 9.46 -12.69
N LYS A 136 -12.83 9.68 -11.37
CA LYS A 136 -12.97 11.04 -10.83
C LYS A 136 -11.62 11.76 -10.84
N PRO A 137 -11.52 12.95 -11.45
CA PRO A 137 -10.27 13.71 -11.41
C PRO A 137 -10.01 14.18 -9.99
N GLY A 138 -8.77 14.00 -9.52
CA GLY A 138 -8.35 14.64 -8.28
C GLY A 138 -8.14 16.14 -8.45
N ARG A 139 -7.97 16.83 -7.33
CA ARG A 139 -7.80 18.29 -7.25
C ARG A 139 -6.74 18.61 -6.21
N ALA A 140 -5.92 19.61 -6.49
CA ALA A 140 -4.97 20.12 -5.51
C ALA A 140 -5.72 20.70 -4.31
N CYS A 141 -5.31 20.30 -3.12
CA CYS A 141 -5.79 20.88 -1.89
C CYS A 141 -4.99 22.15 -1.58
N MET A 142 -5.67 23.30 -1.53
CA MET A 142 -5.09 24.50 -0.92
C MET A 142 -5.20 24.34 0.60
N VAL A 143 -4.24 23.64 1.21
CA VAL A 143 -4.12 23.58 2.68
C VAL A 143 -3.40 24.86 3.14
N GLY A 144 -4.10 25.99 3.04
CA GLY A 144 -3.65 27.24 3.66
C GLY A 144 -3.93 27.23 5.16
N PRO A 145 -3.38 28.17 5.95
CA PRO A 145 -3.80 28.34 7.33
C PRO A 145 -5.31 28.60 7.33
N ILE A 146 -6.09 27.65 7.84
CA ILE A 146 -7.50 27.84 8.10
C ILE A 146 -7.55 28.95 9.15
N SER A 147 -7.87 30.17 8.71
CA SER A 147 -7.92 31.36 9.55
C SER A 147 -9.23 31.39 10.32
#